data_AF-R8MEG6-F1
#
_entry.id   AF-R8MEG6-F1
#
_cell.length_a   1.000
_cell.length_b   1.000
_cell.length_c   1.000
_cell.angle_alpha   90.00
_cell.angle_beta   90.00
_cell.angle_gamma   90.00
#
_symmetry.space_group_name_H-M   'P 1'
#
loop_
_entity.id
_entity.type
_entity.pdbx_description
1 polymer ?
#
loop_
_entity_poly.entity_id
_entity_poly.type
_entity_poly.pdbx_seq_one_letter_code
_entity_poly.pdbx_strand_id
1 'polypeptide(L)'
;MSGVYIGTERQLSIINPLHVTKQMQCENAFVIGKIGKGKMHRKGDWLSEDLMQAISIAQTVVKPKERYDFWIESATKLLAGSILYLDQRHKGLYYLDLEQVRAFIQKVNNQKTYLSEITDSLDQRHPAYQIFKVLVLSANETREGTIAKLLEVLDEYAIRNGNLEKKREYFWFQY
;
A
#
# COMPACT_ATOMS: atom_id res chain seq x y z
N MET A 1 57.68 19.42 32.12
CA MET A 1 57.55 18.09 31.49
C MET A 1 56.11 17.91 31.02
N SER A 2 55.98 17.28 29.85
CA SER A 2 54.81 17.20 28.99
C SER A 2 53.67 16.31 29.52
N GLY A 3 52.43 16.61 29.11
CA GLY A 3 51.26 15.76 29.26
C GLY A 3 49.99 16.41 28.69
N VAL A 4 49.70 16.15 27.41
CA VAL A 4 48.49 16.58 26.69
C VAL A 4 47.49 15.41 26.65
N TYR A 5 46.20 15.64 26.92
CA TYR A 5 45.11 15.03 26.15
C TYR A 5 43.92 16.01 26.04
N ILE A 6 43.48 16.15 24.79
CA ILE A 6 42.48 17.07 24.25
C ILE A 6 41.11 16.39 24.24
N GLY A 7 40.04 17.13 24.55
CA GLY A 7 38.68 16.67 24.29
C GLY A 7 37.61 17.53 24.95
N THR A 8 37.38 18.71 24.36
CA THR A 8 36.45 19.77 24.78
C THR A 8 35.02 19.29 25.06
N GLU A 9 34.51 19.71 26.22
CA GLU A 9 33.11 19.67 26.61
C GLU A 9 32.20 20.26 25.52
N ARG A 10 31.21 19.49 25.06
CA ARG A 10 30.04 20.05 24.35
C ARG A 10 28.89 20.19 25.31
N GLN A 11 28.83 21.40 25.87
CA GLN A 11 27.64 22.21 26.15
C GLN A 11 26.30 21.54 25.82
N LEU A 12 25.54 21.25 26.88
CA LEU A 12 24.12 20.98 26.87
C LEU A 12 23.36 22.12 26.17
N SER A 13 22.82 21.86 24.98
CA SER A 13 21.71 22.66 24.46
C SER A 13 20.41 21.95 24.81
N ILE A 14 19.68 22.57 25.74
CA ILE A 14 18.30 22.26 26.08
C ILE A 14 17.48 22.43 24.79
N ILE A 15 16.95 21.33 24.24
CA ILE A 15 16.02 21.39 23.11
C ILE A 15 14.61 21.45 23.68
N ASN A 16 13.97 22.60 23.50
CA ASN A 16 12.55 22.86 23.73
C ASN A 16 11.65 21.80 23.05
N PRO A 17 10.50 21.43 23.63
CA PRO A 17 9.65 20.32 23.16
C PRO A 17 8.81 20.63 21.90
N LEU A 18 9.10 21.72 21.19
CA LEU A 18 8.32 22.20 20.04
C LEU A 18 9.29 22.74 18.99
N HIS A 19 9.98 21.88 18.24
CA HIS A 19 10.54 22.20 16.91
C HIS A 19 11.10 20.92 16.26
N VAL A 20 10.22 20.15 15.61
CA VAL A 20 10.63 19.09 14.67
C VAL A 20 11.05 19.78 13.37
N THR A 21 12.32 20.14 13.25
CA THR A 21 12.91 20.60 11.99
C THR A 21 14.26 19.95 11.77
N LYS A 22 14.21 18.71 11.29
CA LYS A 22 15.02 18.19 10.17
C LYS A 22 14.49 16.80 9.84
N GLN A 23 13.59 16.76 8.86
CA GLN A 23 13.34 15.56 8.08
C GLN A 23 14.69 15.14 7.49
N MET A 24 15.36 14.18 8.13
CA MET A 24 16.22 13.28 7.41
C MET A 24 15.27 12.37 6.64
N GLN A 25 15.06 12.70 5.36
CA GLN A 25 14.44 11.80 4.40
C GLN A 25 15.29 10.53 4.32
N CYS A 26 14.95 9.55 5.14
CA CYS A 26 15.21 8.15 4.82
C CYS A 26 13.93 7.63 4.18
N GLU A 27 13.77 7.90 2.89
CA GLU A 27 12.76 7.24 2.08
C GLU A 27 12.94 5.72 2.28
N ASN A 28 11.93 5.07 2.90
CA ASN A 28 11.80 3.62 3.11
C ASN A 28 12.25 3.02 4.45
N ALA A 29 12.69 3.80 5.44
CA ALA A 29 13.10 3.27 6.74
C ALA A 29 12.31 3.86 7.92
N PHE A 30 11.84 2.99 8.80
CA PHE A 30 11.23 3.38 10.08
C PHE A 30 12.08 2.78 11.21
N VAL A 31 12.43 3.61 12.19
CA VAL A 31 13.26 3.21 13.33
C VAL A 31 12.38 3.09 14.56
N ILE A 32 12.24 1.86 15.07
CA ILE A 32 11.50 1.59 16.31
C ILE A 32 12.51 1.22 17.40
N GLY A 33 12.43 1.89 18.54
CA GLY A 33 13.20 1.53 19.74
C GLY A 33 13.60 2.73 20.59
N LYS A 34 14.24 2.45 21.72
CA LYS A 34 14.85 3.48 22.58
C LYS A 34 16.07 4.08 21.89
N ILE A 35 16.35 5.37 22.16
CA ILE A 35 17.55 6.08 21.69
C ILE A 35 18.79 5.20 21.90
N GLY A 36 19.53 4.94 20.82
CA GLY A 36 20.75 4.11 20.82
C GLY A 36 20.56 2.60 20.62
N LYS A 37 19.33 2.08 20.54
CA LYS A 37 19.04 0.63 20.31
C LYS A 37 17.96 0.37 19.25
N GLY A 38 17.64 1.36 18.42
CA GLY A 38 16.63 1.20 17.37
C GLY A 38 17.07 0.17 16.34
N LYS A 39 16.21 -0.81 16.06
CA LYS A 39 16.38 -1.68 14.88
C LYS A 39 15.80 -0.96 13.68
N MET A 40 16.60 -0.84 12.63
CA MET A 40 16.17 -0.28 11.35
C MET A 40 15.47 -1.40 10.57
N HIS A 41 14.17 -1.23 10.36
CA HIS A 41 13.40 -2.12 9.49
C HIS A 41 13.16 -1.41 8.17
N ARG A 42 13.42 -2.09 7.05
CA ARG A 42 12.95 -1.63 5.74
C ARG A 42 11.43 -1.82 5.71
N LYS A 43 10.69 -0.92 5.06
CA LYS A 43 9.23 -1.10 4.89
C LYS A 43 8.86 -2.47 4.28
N GLY A 44 9.73 -3.04 3.44
CA GLY A 44 9.57 -4.37 2.85
C GLY A 44 9.72 -5.54 3.84
N ASP A 45 10.36 -5.33 5.00
CA ASP A 45 10.49 -6.38 6.03
C ASP A 45 9.14 -6.67 6.72
N TRP A 46 8.14 -5.78 6.54
CA TRP A 46 6.80 -5.88 7.13
C TRP A 46 5.71 -6.26 6.11
N LEU A 47 6.01 -6.25 4.80
CA LEU A 47 5.05 -6.56 3.73
C LEU A 47 5.44 -7.90 3.12
N SER A 48 4.49 -8.84 3.01
CA SER A 48 4.77 -10.08 2.28
C SER A 48 5.18 -9.77 0.84
N GLU A 49 6.04 -10.61 0.26
CA GLU A 49 6.43 -10.51 -1.16
C GLU A 49 5.21 -10.44 -2.07
N ASP A 50 4.20 -11.27 -1.77
CA ASP A 50 2.89 -11.28 -2.43
C ASP A 50 2.22 -9.89 -2.44
N LEU A 51 2.23 -9.18 -1.31
CA LEU A 51 1.61 -7.86 -1.19
C LEU A 51 2.42 -6.80 -1.94
N MET A 52 3.75 -6.87 -1.91
CA MET A 52 4.60 -5.96 -2.69
C MET A 52 4.36 -6.14 -4.19
N GLN A 53 4.27 -7.37 -4.67
CA GLN A 53 3.98 -7.66 -6.08
C GLN A 53 2.58 -7.17 -6.47
N ALA A 54 1.56 -7.43 -5.65
CA ALA A 54 0.20 -6.96 -5.91
C ALA A 54 0.10 -5.43 -5.94
N ILE A 55 0.80 -4.72 -5.05
CA ILE A 55 0.89 -3.24 -5.06
C ILE A 55 1.58 -2.77 -6.34
N SER A 56 2.68 -3.40 -6.74
CA SER A 56 3.40 -3.01 -7.95
C SER A 56 2.52 -3.17 -9.19
N ILE A 57 1.79 -4.28 -9.32
CA ILE A 57 0.79 -4.49 -10.37
C ILE A 57 -0.29 -3.41 -10.30
N ALA A 58 -0.85 -3.13 -9.12
CA ALA A 58 -1.88 -2.11 -8.96
C ALA A 58 -1.42 -0.72 -9.40
N GLN A 59 -0.16 -0.36 -9.14
CA GLN A 59 0.43 0.94 -9.55
C GLN A 59 0.61 1.09 -11.07
N THR A 60 0.66 -0.02 -11.82
CA THR A 60 0.68 0.06 -13.30
C THR A 60 -0.65 0.56 -13.87
N VAL A 61 -1.75 0.26 -13.17
CA VAL A 61 -3.12 0.65 -13.55
C VAL A 61 -3.47 1.99 -12.93
N VAL A 62 -3.25 2.10 -11.62
CA VAL A 62 -3.49 3.32 -10.84
C VAL A 62 -2.24 4.18 -10.90
N LYS A 63 -2.18 5.10 -11.86
CA LYS A 63 -1.02 5.97 -12.03
C LYS A 63 -0.76 6.79 -10.75
N PRO A 64 0.42 6.65 -10.12
CA PRO A 64 0.77 7.49 -8.99
C PRO A 64 0.93 8.95 -9.45
N LYS A 65 0.53 9.89 -8.61
CA LYS A 65 0.76 11.32 -8.83
C LYS A 65 2.05 11.74 -8.13
N GLU A 66 2.68 12.81 -8.63
CA GLU A 66 3.88 13.42 -8.01
C GLU A 66 3.62 13.89 -6.57
N ARG A 67 2.37 14.27 -6.28
CA ARG A 67 1.93 14.61 -4.92
C ARG A 67 1.02 13.53 -4.39
N TYR A 68 1.07 13.37 -3.07
CA TYR A 68 0.19 12.48 -2.34
C TYR A 68 -1.28 12.77 -2.66
N ASP A 69 -1.99 11.74 -3.10
CA ASP A 69 -3.43 11.77 -3.34
C ASP A 69 -4.04 10.57 -2.61
N PHE A 70 -4.81 10.88 -1.59
CA PHE A 70 -5.46 9.90 -0.71
C PHE A 70 -6.34 8.91 -1.49
N TRP A 71 -7.08 9.39 -2.48
CA TRP A 71 -8.00 8.54 -3.25
C TRP A 71 -7.25 7.59 -4.17
N ILE A 72 -6.14 8.06 -4.76
CA ILE A 72 -5.25 7.24 -5.58
C ILE A 72 -4.57 6.16 -4.73
N GLU A 73 -4.04 6.52 -3.56
CA GLU A 73 -3.41 5.53 -2.66
C GLU A 73 -4.43 4.49 -2.18
N SER A 74 -5.62 4.93 -1.76
CA SER A 74 -6.67 4.05 -1.26
C SER A 74 -7.18 3.11 -2.36
N ALA A 75 -7.39 3.61 -3.57
CA ALA A 75 -7.76 2.80 -4.74
C ALA A 75 -6.66 1.79 -5.09
N THR A 76 -5.38 2.20 -5.03
CA THR A 76 -4.23 1.31 -5.27
C THR A 76 -4.20 0.15 -4.27
N LYS A 77 -4.39 0.44 -2.97
CA LYS A 77 -4.45 -0.58 -1.92
C LYS A 77 -5.62 -1.52 -2.12
N LEU A 78 -6.82 -1.00 -2.43
CA LEU A 78 -8.00 -1.82 -2.70
C LEU A 78 -7.80 -2.73 -3.92
N LEU A 79 -7.18 -2.22 -4.99
CA LEU A 79 -6.83 -3.03 -6.17
C LEU A 79 -5.84 -4.16 -5.81
N ALA A 80 -4.78 -3.85 -5.06
CA ALA A 80 -3.83 -4.86 -4.59
C ALA A 80 -4.52 -5.92 -3.72
N GLY A 81 -5.38 -5.51 -2.78
CA GLY A 81 -6.18 -6.44 -1.97
C GLY A 81 -7.10 -7.33 -2.81
N SER A 82 -7.66 -6.79 -3.89
CA SER A 82 -8.53 -7.54 -4.82
C SER A 82 -7.75 -8.59 -5.61
N ILE A 83 -6.56 -8.24 -6.11
CA ILE A 83 -5.65 -9.19 -6.80
C ILE A 83 -5.28 -10.35 -5.87
N LEU A 84 -4.94 -10.02 -4.61
CA LEU A 84 -4.59 -11.00 -3.58
C LEU A 84 -5.78 -11.90 -3.22
N TYR A 85 -6.98 -11.34 -3.08
CA TYR A 85 -8.19 -12.09 -2.71
C TYR A 85 -8.69 -13.02 -3.81
N LEU A 86 -8.71 -12.53 -5.05
CA LEU A 86 -9.10 -13.32 -6.21
C LEU A 86 -8.05 -14.36 -6.60
N ASP A 87 -6.92 -14.38 -5.89
CA ASP A 87 -5.75 -15.23 -6.11
C ASP A 87 -5.38 -15.32 -7.59
N GLN A 88 -5.25 -14.16 -8.23
CA GLN A 88 -4.97 -14.06 -9.67
C GLN A 88 -3.51 -14.46 -9.95
N ARG A 89 -3.19 -15.74 -9.79
CA ARG A 89 -1.85 -16.31 -9.96
C ARG A 89 -1.77 -17.16 -11.22
N HIS A 90 -0.67 -17.03 -11.96
CA HIS A 90 -0.28 -17.93 -13.02
C HIS A 90 1.17 -18.35 -12.82
N LYS A 91 1.43 -19.66 -12.66
CA LYS A 91 2.77 -20.22 -12.39
C LYS A 91 3.49 -19.57 -11.19
N GLY A 92 2.73 -19.22 -10.14
CA GLY A 92 3.27 -18.60 -8.93
C GLY A 92 3.48 -17.08 -9.01
N LEU A 93 3.20 -16.44 -10.16
CA LEU A 93 3.25 -14.99 -10.32
C LEU A 93 1.85 -14.39 -10.36
N TYR A 94 1.65 -13.27 -9.68
CA TYR A 94 0.40 -12.52 -9.80
C TYR A 94 0.26 -11.90 -11.19
N TYR A 95 -0.95 -11.94 -11.73
CA TYR A 95 -1.38 -11.24 -12.93
C TYR A 95 -2.65 -10.45 -12.63
N LEU A 96 -3.06 -9.57 -13.55
CA LEU A 96 -4.28 -8.79 -13.40
C LEU A 96 -5.33 -9.23 -14.41
N ASP A 97 -6.43 -9.79 -13.92
CA ASP A 97 -7.67 -9.98 -14.67
C ASP A 97 -8.64 -8.86 -14.31
N LEU A 98 -8.65 -7.83 -15.14
CA LEU A 98 -9.43 -6.61 -14.92
C LEU A 98 -10.93 -6.86 -14.94
N GLU A 99 -11.41 -7.85 -15.69
CA GLU A 99 -12.85 -8.17 -15.73
C GLU A 99 -13.31 -8.76 -14.40
N GLN A 100 -12.55 -9.73 -13.87
CA GLN A 100 -12.84 -10.32 -12.57
C GLN A 100 -12.73 -9.29 -11.44
N VAL A 101 -11.69 -8.44 -11.48
CA VAL A 101 -11.53 -7.38 -10.48
C VAL A 101 -12.69 -6.38 -10.57
N ARG A 102 -13.07 -5.95 -11.77
CA ARG A 102 -14.19 -5.01 -11.95
C ARG A 102 -15.50 -5.60 -11.45
N ALA A 103 -15.79 -6.86 -11.79
CA ALA A 103 -16.98 -7.56 -11.30
C ALA A 103 -16.98 -7.69 -9.76
N PHE A 104 -15.83 -8.01 -9.18
CA PHE A 104 -15.65 -8.05 -7.73
C PHE A 104 -15.95 -6.70 -7.07
N ILE A 105 -15.33 -5.61 -7.57
CA ILE A 105 -15.53 -4.27 -7.02
C ILE A 105 -16.97 -3.78 -7.20
N GLN A 106 -17.60 -4.08 -8.34
CA GLN A 106 -19.02 -3.77 -8.55
C GLN A 106 -19.91 -4.50 -7.53
N LYS A 107 -19.60 -5.76 -7.21
CA LYS A 107 -20.34 -6.49 -6.17
C LYS A 107 -20.14 -5.87 -4.80
N VAL A 108 -18.91 -5.47 -4.45
CA VAL A 108 -18.60 -4.71 -3.22
C VAL A 108 -19.39 -3.39 -3.16
N ASN A 109 -19.54 -2.69 -4.28
CA ASN A 109 -20.30 -1.45 -4.36
C ASN A 109 -21.81 -1.66 -4.18
N ASN A 110 -22.34 -2.72 -4.79
CA ASN A 110 -23.78 -2.98 -4.83
C ASN A 110 -24.32 -3.66 -3.56
N GLN A 111 -23.45 -4.35 -2.82
CA GLN A 111 -23.83 -5.13 -1.64
C GLN A 111 -23.10 -4.60 -0.39
N LYS A 112 -23.83 -3.84 0.43
CA LYS A 112 -23.28 -3.11 1.60
C LYS A 112 -22.48 -3.98 2.58
N THR A 113 -22.88 -5.24 2.76
CA THR A 113 -22.26 -6.19 3.72
C THR A 113 -21.23 -7.12 3.07
N TYR A 114 -21.12 -7.14 1.74
CA TYR A 114 -20.31 -8.14 1.05
C TYR A 114 -18.82 -8.06 1.41
N LEU A 115 -18.27 -6.85 1.48
CA LEU A 115 -16.87 -6.67 1.87
C LEU A 115 -16.60 -7.11 3.31
N SER A 116 -17.54 -6.86 4.25
CA SER A 116 -17.40 -7.31 5.64
C SER A 116 -17.47 -8.83 5.74
N GLU A 117 -18.41 -9.47 5.04
CA GLU A 117 -18.55 -10.93 5.02
C GLU A 117 -17.29 -11.61 4.49
N ILE A 118 -16.73 -11.10 3.39
CA ILE A 118 -15.45 -11.58 2.87
C ILE A 118 -14.33 -11.41 3.89
N THR A 119 -14.23 -10.22 4.48
CA THR A 119 -13.17 -9.92 5.45
C THR A 119 -13.23 -10.86 6.65
N ASP A 120 -14.43 -11.14 7.16
CA ASP A 120 -14.63 -11.99 8.33
C ASP A 120 -14.40 -13.48 8.01
N SER A 121 -14.55 -13.88 6.74
CA SER A 121 -14.24 -15.24 6.27
C SER A 121 -12.75 -15.50 5.99
N LEU A 122 -11.94 -14.44 5.84
CA LEU A 122 -10.52 -14.54 5.52
C LEU A 122 -9.68 -14.85 6.77
N ASP A 123 -8.64 -15.67 6.60
CA ASP A 123 -7.61 -15.85 7.63
C ASP A 123 -6.92 -14.50 7.90
N GLN A 124 -6.67 -14.17 9.17
CA GLN A 124 -6.03 -12.91 9.57
C GLN A 124 -4.61 -12.74 9.02
N ARG A 125 -3.95 -13.85 8.68
CA ARG A 125 -2.63 -13.89 8.03
C ARG A 125 -2.70 -13.74 6.52
N HIS A 126 -3.89 -13.79 5.93
CA HIS A 126 -4.06 -13.59 4.50
C HIS A 126 -3.64 -12.16 4.12
N PRO A 127 -2.83 -11.96 3.08
CA PRO A 127 -2.29 -10.64 2.73
C PRO A 127 -3.36 -9.60 2.39
N ALA A 128 -4.53 -10.02 1.89
CA ALA A 128 -5.66 -9.13 1.63
C ALA A 128 -6.44 -8.71 2.90
N TYR A 129 -6.36 -9.49 3.99
CA TYR A 129 -7.22 -9.31 5.18
C TYR A 129 -7.07 -7.91 5.77
N GLN A 130 -5.83 -7.44 5.96
CA GLN A 130 -5.57 -6.14 6.57
C GLN A 130 -6.09 -4.98 5.70
N ILE A 131 -5.98 -5.09 4.37
CA ILE A 131 -6.49 -4.09 3.44
C ILE A 131 -8.01 -3.98 3.54
N PHE A 132 -8.70 -5.12 3.47
CA PHE A 132 -10.16 -5.13 3.55
C PHE A 132 -10.65 -4.70 4.93
N LYS A 133 -9.97 -5.11 6.00
CA LYS A 133 -10.33 -4.70 7.37
C LYS A 133 -10.25 -3.19 7.55
N VAL A 134 -9.20 -2.54 7.05
CA VAL A 134 -9.08 -1.08 7.08
C VAL A 134 -10.24 -0.43 6.32
N LEU A 135 -10.59 -0.96 5.15
CA LEU A 135 -11.67 -0.40 4.34
C LEU A 135 -13.05 -0.62 4.98
N VAL A 136 -13.29 -1.76 5.63
CA VAL A 136 -14.53 -2.05 6.38
C VAL A 136 -14.68 -1.13 7.59
N LEU A 137 -13.58 -0.80 8.27
CA LEU A 137 -13.57 0.09 9.44
C LEU A 137 -13.61 1.58 9.07
N SER A 138 -13.42 1.92 7.80
CA SER A 138 -13.44 3.30 7.32
C SER A 138 -14.85 3.88 7.36
N ALA A 139 -14.95 5.22 7.46
CA ALA A 139 -16.21 5.93 7.31
C ALA A 139 -16.89 5.56 5.97
N ASN A 140 -18.22 5.56 5.94
CA ASN A 140 -18.96 5.10 4.77
C ASN A 140 -18.60 5.90 3.52
N GLU A 141 -18.47 7.22 3.66
CA GLU A 141 -18.08 8.16 2.61
C GLU A 141 -16.69 7.85 2.07
N THR A 142 -15.74 7.52 2.97
CA THR A 142 -14.38 7.14 2.58
C THR A 142 -14.37 5.83 1.81
N ARG A 143 -15.17 4.86 2.25
CA ARG A 143 -15.28 3.56 1.58
C ARG A 143 -15.91 3.70 0.20
N GLU A 144 -17.04 4.38 0.09
CA GLU A 144 -17.72 4.65 -1.17
C GLU A 144 -16.83 5.45 -2.13
N GLY A 145 -16.17 6.50 -1.64
CA GLY A 145 -15.23 7.30 -2.44
C GLY A 145 -14.04 6.48 -2.95
N THR A 146 -13.51 5.55 -2.14
CA THR A 146 -12.41 4.66 -2.54
C THR A 146 -12.86 3.68 -3.63
N ILE A 147 -14.05 3.08 -3.47
CA ILE A 147 -14.64 2.15 -4.45
C ILE A 147 -14.92 2.89 -5.76
N ALA A 148 -15.57 4.05 -5.69
CA ALA A 148 -15.87 4.88 -6.86
C ALA A 148 -14.59 5.29 -7.59
N LYS A 149 -13.54 5.70 -6.85
CA LYS A 149 -12.27 6.06 -7.47
C LYS A 149 -11.62 4.88 -8.18
N LEU A 150 -11.66 3.69 -7.59
CA LEU A 150 -11.10 2.51 -8.23
C LEU A 150 -11.87 2.15 -9.51
N LEU A 151 -13.21 2.19 -9.48
CA LEU A 151 -14.03 1.97 -10.67
C LEU A 151 -13.72 2.95 -11.80
N GLU A 152 -13.60 4.25 -11.48
CA GLU A 152 -13.20 5.29 -12.43
C GLU A 152 -11.85 4.96 -13.09
N VAL A 153 -10.85 4.56 -12.28
CA VAL A 153 -9.52 4.20 -12.80
C VAL A 153 -9.58 2.96 -13.70
N LEU A 154 -10.34 1.94 -13.33
CA LEU A 154 -10.51 0.74 -14.15
C LEU A 154 -11.18 1.08 -15.50
N ASP A 155 -12.18 1.97 -15.50
CA ASP A 155 -12.87 2.42 -16.70
C ASP A 155 -11.95 3.28 -17.60
N GLU A 156 -11.18 4.21 -17.03
CA GLU A 156 -10.17 4.96 -17.77
C GLU A 156 -9.12 4.06 -18.41
N TYR A 157 -8.65 3.07 -17.66
CA TYR A 157 -7.65 2.12 -18.12
C TYR A 157 -8.19 1.27 -19.29
N ALA A 158 -9.44 0.81 -19.19
CA ALA A 158 -10.16 0.09 -20.25
C ALA A 158 -10.22 0.90 -21.56
N ILE A 159 -10.54 2.19 -21.46
CA ILE A 159 -10.64 3.09 -22.61
C ILE A 159 -9.26 3.28 -23.26
N ARG A 160 -8.21 3.53 -22.46
CA ARG A 160 -6.85 3.75 -22.98
C ARG A 160 -6.26 2.53 -23.66
N ASN A 161 -6.55 1.33 -23.17
CA ASN A 161 -5.93 0.09 -23.64
C ASN A 161 -6.76 -0.70 -24.65
N GLY A 162 -7.91 -0.17 -25.10
CA GLY A 162 -8.72 -0.72 -26.20
C GLY A 162 -9.56 -1.93 -25.80
N ASN A 163 -10.51 -1.73 -24.88
CA ASN A 163 -11.46 -2.69 -24.30
C ASN A 163 -10.82 -3.77 -23.41
N LEU A 164 -11.45 -4.01 -22.24
CA LEU A 164 -11.04 -5.01 -21.25
C LEU A 164 -11.12 -6.46 -21.76
N GLU A 165 -11.81 -6.68 -22.89
CA GLU A 165 -12.36 -7.98 -23.27
C GLU A 165 -11.37 -9.12 -23.50
N LYS A 166 -10.05 -8.90 -23.64
CA LYS A 166 -9.10 -10.00 -23.91
C LYS A 166 -7.67 -9.76 -23.43
N LYS A 167 -7.45 -9.14 -22.27
CA LYS A 167 -6.07 -8.94 -21.79
C LYS A 167 -5.88 -9.45 -20.36
N ARG A 168 -5.41 -10.69 -20.23
CA ARG A 168 -4.57 -11.04 -19.09
C ARG A 168 -3.26 -10.30 -19.30
N GLU A 169 -3.12 -9.14 -18.68
CA GLU A 169 -1.84 -8.42 -18.73
C GLU A 169 -0.89 -9.08 -17.75
N TYR A 170 0.13 -9.75 -18.31
CA TYR A 170 1.21 -10.33 -17.55
C TYR A 170 2.25 -9.24 -17.28
N PHE A 171 2.30 -8.78 -16.03
CA PHE A 171 3.32 -7.84 -15.60
C PHE A 171 4.58 -8.61 -15.21
N TRP A 172 5.62 -8.53 -16.04
CA TRP A 172 6.94 -9.09 -15.75
C TRP A 172 7.78 -8.04 -15.02
N PHE A 173 8.17 -8.32 -13.77
CA PHE A 173 9.12 -7.49 -13.03
C PHE A 173 10.47 -8.20 -12.96
N GLN A 174 11.55 -7.51 -13.36
CA GLN A 174 12.91 -7.94 -13.05
C GLN A 174 13.31 -7.32 -11.72
N TYR A 175 13.68 -8.17 -10.76
CA TYR A 175 14.20 -7.78 -9.45
C TYR A 175 15.61 -7.21 -9.56
#